data_AF-A0AAV5SPX7-F1
#
_entry.id   AF-A0AAV5SPX7-F1
#
_cell.length_a   1.000
_cell.length_b   1.000
_cell.length_c   1.000
_cell.angle_alpha   90.00
_cell.angle_beta   90.00
_cell.angle_gamma   90.00
#
_symmetry.space_group_name_H-M   'P 1'
#
loop_
_entity.id
_entity.type
_entity.pdbx_description
1 polymer ?
#
loop_
_entity_poly.entity_id
_entity_poly.type
_entity_poly.pdbx_seq_one_letter_code
_entity_poly.pdbx_strand_id
1 'polypeptide(L)'
;MDKKHRERKFYKAADTPPLPLVLLFGFQISMVCVSALLTIPFILSSELCPGRDLIKLRVELISSTFVSAGISTIIQTLLGARLAILQGTAFAYIPSIQVFMKIPEYQCHSNVTDFVD
;
A
#
# COMPACT_ATOMS: atom_id res chain seq x y z
N MET A 1 15.29 -39.01 30.56
CA MET A 1 14.68 -37.66 30.68
C MET A 1 15.00 -36.90 29.41
N ASP A 2 14.00 -36.82 28.54
CA ASP A 2 14.09 -36.27 27.17
C ASP A 2 14.16 -34.74 27.22
N LYS A 3 15.35 -34.18 26.97
CA LYS A 3 15.53 -32.73 26.81
C LYS A 3 15.13 -32.36 25.37
N LYS A 4 13.83 -32.19 25.14
CA LYS A 4 13.27 -31.68 23.89
C LYS A 4 13.73 -30.24 23.67
N HIS A 5 14.84 -30.07 22.95
CA HIS A 5 15.33 -28.79 22.50
C HIS A 5 14.26 -28.19 21.56
N ARG A 6 13.64 -27.07 21.95
CA ARG A 6 12.66 -26.36 21.11
C ARG A 6 13.44 -25.64 20.01
N GLU A 7 13.88 -26.38 19.01
CA GLU A 7 14.54 -25.85 17.82
C GLU A 7 13.63 -24.79 17.18
N ARG A 8 14.08 -23.53 17.20
CA ARG A 8 13.39 -22.49 16.42
C ARG A 8 13.63 -22.81 14.96
N LYS A 9 12.62 -23.34 14.26
CA LYS A 9 12.65 -23.51 12.81
C LYS A 9 12.84 -22.14 12.15
N PHE A 10 14.08 -21.82 11.78
CA PHE A 10 14.40 -20.73 10.87
C PHE A 10 14.03 -21.19 9.46
N TYR A 11 12.98 -20.61 8.89
CA TYR A 11 12.66 -20.81 7.48
C TYR A 11 13.60 -19.96 6.64
N LYS A 12 14.31 -20.56 5.69
CA LYS A 12 15.03 -19.80 4.66
C LYS A 12 14.04 -19.28 3.63
N ALA A 13 14.43 -18.23 2.91
CA ALA A 13 13.57 -17.59 1.91
C ALA A 13 13.18 -18.50 0.72
N ALA A 14 13.89 -19.62 0.53
CA ALA A 14 13.61 -20.62 -0.49
C ALA A 14 12.81 -21.83 0.03
N ASP A 15 12.58 -21.93 1.34
CA ASP A 15 11.83 -23.05 1.91
C ASP A 15 10.33 -22.76 1.77
N THR A 16 9.56 -23.68 1.17
CA THR A 16 8.09 -23.57 1.11
C THR A 16 7.49 -24.08 2.43
N PRO A 17 6.99 -23.20 3.32
CA PRO A 17 6.35 -23.64 4.56
C PRO A 17 5.01 -24.33 4.25
N PRO A 18 4.47 -25.12 5.20
CA PRO A 18 3.15 -25.73 5.05
C PRO A 18 2.07 -24.66 4.85
N LEU A 19 1.05 -24.98 4.05
CA LEU A 19 -0.02 -24.05 3.63
C LEU A 19 -0.63 -23.19 4.76
N PRO A 20 -0.90 -23.70 5.98
CA PRO A 20 -1.46 -22.88 7.05
C PRO A 20 -0.49 -21.78 7.53
N LEU A 21 0.82 -22.06 7.55
CA LEU A 21 1.84 -21.08 7.95
C LEU A 21 2.01 -19.99 6.90
N VAL A 22 1.95 -20.36 5.60
CA VAL A 22 2.10 -19.38 4.51
C VAL A 22 0.94 -18.39 4.52
N LEU A 23 -0.28 -18.86 4.80
CA LEU A 23 -1.46 -18.00 4.93
C LEU A 23 -1.33 -17.04 6.12
N LEU A 24 -0.88 -17.55 7.28
CA LEU A 24 -0.71 -16.74 8.48
C LEU A 24 0.34 -15.65 8.29
N PHE A 25 1.50 -15.97 7.71
CA PHE A 25 2.55 -14.99 7.44
C PHE A 25 2.16 -14.00 6.35
N GLY A 26 1.47 -14.47 5.30
CA GLY A 26 0.89 -13.60 4.27
C GLY A 26 -0.13 -12.60 4.83
N PHE A 27 -0.95 -13.05 5.79
CA PHE A 27 -1.90 -12.17 6.48
C PHE A 27 -1.19 -11.16 7.39
N GLN A 28 -0.13 -11.56 8.08
CA GLN A 28 0.64 -10.63 8.92
C GLN A 28 1.27 -9.51 8.09
N ILE A 29 1.95 -9.84 6.99
CA ILE A 29 2.58 -8.82 6.15
C ILE A 29 1.53 -7.91 5.49
N SER A 30 0.38 -8.46 5.07
CA SER A 30 -0.69 -7.64 4.50
C SER A 30 -1.24 -6.64 5.52
N MET A 31 -1.56 -7.07 6.75
CA MET A 31 -2.05 -6.17 7.80
C MET A 31 -1.04 -5.09 8.19
N VAL A 32 0.25 -5.43 8.30
CA VAL A 32 1.29 -4.43 8.62
C VAL A 32 1.39 -3.38 7.52
N CYS A 33 1.38 -3.80 6.26
CA CYS A 33 1.57 -2.91 5.13
C CYS A 33 0.32 -2.09 4.75
N VAL A 34 -0.89 -2.54 5.11
CA VAL A 34 -2.14 -1.79 4.90
C VAL A 34 -2.04 -0.36 5.43
N SER A 35 -1.41 -0.17 6.60
CA SER A 35 -1.20 1.16 7.18
C SER A 35 -0.36 2.09 6.30
N ALA A 36 0.71 1.56 5.70
CA ALA A 36 1.57 2.28 4.79
C ALA A 36 0.85 2.60 3.46
N LEU A 37 0.13 1.61 2.91
CA LEU A 37 -0.65 1.75 1.67
C LEU A 37 -1.77 2.79 1.78
N LEU A 38 -2.38 2.96 2.95
CA LEU A 38 -3.43 3.96 3.20
C LEU A 38 -2.88 5.38 3.36
N THR A 39 -1.62 5.54 3.76
CA THR A 39 -1.05 6.85 4.11
C THR A 39 -0.97 7.77 2.88
N ILE A 40 -0.50 7.26 1.75
CA ILE A 40 -0.35 8.04 0.50
C ILE A 40 -1.70 8.54 -0.05
N PRO A 41 -2.71 7.70 -0.29
CA PRO A 41 -4.01 8.17 -0.80
C PRO A 41 -4.71 9.10 0.20
N PHE A 42 -4.46 8.95 1.51
CA PHE A 42 -4.99 9.87 2.51
C PHE A 42 -4.40 11.28 2.37
N ILE A 43 -3.07 11.40 2.32
CA ILE A 43 -2.38 12.69 2.10
C ILE A 43 -2.79 13.30 0.76
N LEU A 44 -2.86 12.48 -0.29
CA LEU A 44 -3.23 12.95 -1.62
C LEU A 44 -4.68 13.49 -1.64
N SER A 45 -5.61 12.79 -0.99
CA SER A 45 -7.02 13.24 -0.89
C SER A 45 -7.21 14.58 -0.17
N SER A 46 -6.28 14.98 0.71
CA SER A 46 -6.32 16.29 1.37
C SER A 46 -5.74 17.41 0.52
N GLU A 47 -4.77 17.12 -0.36
CA GLU A 47 -4.11 18.13 -1.19
C GLU A 47 -4.90 18.42 -2.48
N LEU A 48 -5.73 17.49 -2.96
CA LEU A 48 -6.52 17.62 -4.20
C LEU A 48 -7.83 18.44 -4.08
N CYS A 49 -8.16 18.92 -2.88
CA CYS A 49 -9.36 19.73 -2.57
C CYS A 49 -10.64 19.31 -3.30
N PRO A 50 -11.09 18.06 -3.14
CA PRO A 50 -12.28 17.51 -3.82
C PRO A 50 -13.64 18.11 -3.37
N GLY A 51 -13.64 19.20 -2.59
CA GLY A 51 -14.85 19.80 -2.05
C GLY A 51 -15.70 18.79 -1.26
N ARG A 52 -16.96 18.60 -1.67
CA ARG A 52 -17.92 17.69 -1.03
C ARG A 52 -17.72 16.21 -1.37
N ASP A 53 -16.98 15.89 -2.42
CA ASP A 53 -16.75 14.52 -2.88
C ASP A 53 -15.48 13.89 -2.30
N LEU A 54 -14.94 14.47 -1.22
CA LEU A 54 -13.74 14.01 -0.53
C LEU A 54 -13.79 12.54 -0.13
N ILE A 55 -14.94 12.06 0.34
CA ILE A 55 -15.11 10.65 0.69
C ILE A 55 -15.04 9.76 -0.56
N LYS A 56 -15.68 10.16 -1.66
CA LYS A 56 -15.70 9.37 -2.90
C LYS A 56 -14.30 9.26 -3.49
N LEU A 57 -13.62 10.41 -3.64
CA LEU A 57 -12.26 10.45 -4.17
C LEU A 57 -11.31 9.61 -3.31
N ARG A 58 -11.38 9.76 -1.98
CA ARG A 58 -10.54 8.98 -1.06
C ARG A 58 -10.75 7.47 -1.21
N VAL A 59 -11.99 7.01 -1.29
CA VAL A 59 -12.31 5.57 -1.45
C VAL A 59 -11.78 5.05 -2.79
N GLU A 60 -11.93 5.80 -3.87
CA GLU A 60 -11.44 5.43 -5.18
C GLU A 60 -9.90 5.30 -5.21
N LEU A 61 -9.20 6.29 -4.65
CA LEU A 61 -7.73 6.27 -4.53
C LEU A 61 -7.24 5.08 -3.70
N ILE A 62 -7.89 4.80 -2.57
CA ILE A 62 -7.55 3.66 -1.71
C ILE A 62 -7.75 2.35 -2.48
N SER A 63 -8.90 2.18 -3.12
CA SER A 63 -9.23 0.97 -3.89
C SER A 63 -8.21 0.73 -5.01
N SER A 64 -7.93 1.75 -5.82
CA SER A 64 -6.95 1.67 -6.90
C SER A 64 -5.54 1.35 -6.40
N THR A 65 -5.14 1.93 -5.26
CA THR A 65 -3.84 1.63 -4.62
C THR A 65 -3.74 0.17 -4.19
N PHE A 66 -4.79 -0.39 -3.57
CA PHE A 66 -4.80 -1.80 -3.18
C PHE A 66 -4.78 -2.75 -4.39
N VAL A 67 -5.56 -2.44 -5.42
CA VAL A 67 -5.63 -3.24 -6.65
C VAL A 67 -4.28 -3.24 -7.37
N SER A 68 -3.69 -2.06 -7.58
CA SER A 68 -2.38 -1.93 -8.25
C SER A 68 -1.23 -2.58 -7.45
N ALA A 69 -1.22 -2.44 -6.12
CA ALA A 69 -0.26 -3.11 -5.24
C ALA A 69 -0.42 -4.65 -5.27
N GLY A 70 -1.66 -5.14 -5.31
CA GLY A 70 -1.95 -6.57 -5.43
C GLY A 70 -1.48 -7.14 -6.77
N ILE A 71 -1.82 -6.47 -7.88
CA ILE A 71 -1.40 -6.89 -9.23
C ILE A 71 0.12 -6.90 -9.36
N SER A 72 0.79 -5.83 -8.93
CA SER A 72 2.26 -5.76 -8.97
C SER A 72 2.92 -6.85 -8.13
N THR A 73 2.37 -7.15 -6.95
CA THR A 73 2.85 -8.26 -6.10
C THR A 73 2.67 -9.62 -6.77
N ILE A 74 1.53 -9.87 -7.43
CA ILE A 74 1.29 -11.10 -8.21
C ILE A 74 2.31 -11.21 -9.35
N ILE A 75 2.53 -10.12 -10.10
CA ILE A 75 3.51 -10.09 -11.20
C ILE A 75 4.92 -10.31 -10.66
N GLN A 76 5.30 -9.65 -9.57
CA GLN A 76 6.62 -9.75 -8.95
C GLN A 76 6.91 -11.17 -8.43
N THR A 77 5.90 -11.83 -7.86
CA THR A 77 6.01 -13.20 -7.33
C THR A 77 6.00 -14.26 -8.43
N LEU A 78 5.28 -14.05 -9.55
CA LEU A 78 5.19 -15.00 -10.66
C LEU A 78 6.31 -14.86 -11.70
N LEU A 79 6.67 -13.63 -12.09
CA LEU A 79 7.61 -13.34 -13.18
C LEU A 79 8.93 -12.68 -12.71
N GLY A 80 8.98 -12.18 -11.47
CA GLY A 80 10.13 -11.46 -10.92
C GLY A 80 11.10 -12.35 -10.14
N ALA A 81 11.66 -11.80 -9.04
CA ALA A 81 12.70 -12.42 -8.21
C ALA A 81 12.25 -13.71 -7.46
N ARG A 82 11.05 -14.25 -7.73
CA ARG A 82 10.39 -15.36 -7.03
C ARG A 82 10.35 -15.22 -5.49
N LEU A 83 10.54 -14.00 -4.99
CA LEU A 83 10.52 -13.67 -3.57
C LEU A 83 9.22 -12.95 -3.25
N ALA A 84 8.56 -13.34 -2.15
CA ALA A 84 7.34 -12.71 -1.67
C ALA A 84 7.65 -11.31 -1.10
N ILE A 85 7.68 -10.31 -1.98
CA ILE A 85 7.85 -8.90 -1.62
C ILE A 85 6.55 -8.18 -1.97
N LEU A 86 5.93 -7.55 -0.97
CA LEU A 86 4.78 -6.68 -1.20
C LEU A 86 5.28 -5.36 -1.81
N GLN A 87 4.92 -5.11 -3.06
CA GLN A 87 5.28 -3.88 -3.75
C GLN A 87 4.17 -2.86 -3.54
N GLY A 88 4.54 -1.67 -3.05
CA GLY A 88 3.61 -0.60 -2.74
C GLY A 88 4.06 0.74 -3.34
N THR A 89 3.26 1.77 -3.09
CA THR A 89 3.57 3.13 -3.49
C THR A 89 4.75 3.68 -2.66
N ALA A 90 5.70 4.34 -3.33
CA ALA A 90 6.90 4.85 -2.66
C ALA A 90 6.64 6.22 -2.02
N PHE A 91 6.91 6.33 -0.71
CA PHE A 91 6.80 7.58 0.04
C PHE A 91 7.68 8.71 -0.51
N ALA A 92 8.71 8.40 -1.28
CA ALA A 92 9.56 9.36 -1.96
C ALA A 92 8.80 10.26 -2.96
N TYR A 93 7.65 9.83 -3.47
CA TYR A 93 6.86 10.64 -4.40
C TYR A 93 6.01 11.72 -3.72
N ILE A 94 5.77 11.63 -2.41
CA ILE A 94 4.97 12.61 -1.67
C ILE A 94 5.51 14.04 -1.83
N PRO A 95 6.79 14.34 -1.54
CA PRO A 95 7.31 15.71 -1.69
C PRO A 95 7.21 16.21 -3.13
N SER A 96 7.43 15.35 -4.12
CA SER A 96 7.31 15.71 -5.54
C SER A 96 5.88 16.13 -5.89
N ILE A 97 4.89 15.37 -5.42
CA ILE A 97 3.48 15.68 -5.65
C ILE A 97 3.08 16.98 -4.94
N GLN A 98 3.54 17.19 -3.71
CA GLN A 98 3.27 18.43 -2.97
C GLN A 98 3.85 19.67 -3.65
N VAL A 99 5.04 19.57 -4.24
CA VAL A 99 5.62 20.67 -5.02
C VAL A 99 4.80 20.91 -6.29
N PHE A 100 4.38 19.84 -6.96
CA PHE A 100 3.56 19.93 -8.17
C PHE A 100 2.22 20.64 -7.92
N MET A 101 1.53 20.29 -6.84
CA MET A 101 0.24 20.91 -6.44
C MET A 101 0.37 22.39 -6.03
N LYS A 102 1.59 22.87 -5.72
CA LYS A 102 1.86 24.27 -5.38
C LYS A 102 2.09 25.17 -6.60
N ILE A 103 2.22 24.60 -7.80
CA ILE A 103 2.37 25.37 -9.04
C ILE A 103 1.05 26.12 -9.30
N PRO A 104 1.06 27.42 -9.66
CA PRO A 104 -0.14 28.26 -9.77
C PRO A 104 -1.21 27.73 -10.75
N GLU A 105 -0.83 26.89 -11.71
CA GLU A 105 -1.74 26.23 -12.64
C GLU A 105 -2.55 25.07 -12.01
N TYR A 106 -2.00 24.42 -10.97
CA TYR A 106 -2.62 23.27 -10.27
C TYR A 106 -3.01 23.57 -8.82
N GLN A 107 -2.91 24.84 -8.41
CA GLN A 107 -3.34 25.25 -7.07
C GLN A 107 -4.85 25.08 -6.95
N CYS A 108 -5.27 24.33 -5.93
CA CYS A 108 -6.67 24.31 -5.53
C CYS A 108 -7.13 25.71 -5.14
N HIS A 109 -8.14 26.23 -5.84
CA HIS A 109 -8.89 27.41 -5.41
C HIS A 109 -10.28 27.04 -4.85
N SER A 110 -10.61 25.75 -4.77
CA SER A 110 -11.94 25.27 -4.44
C SER A 110 -12.19 25.24 -2.93
N ASN A 111 -13.30 25.85 -2.50
CA ASN A 111 -13.77 25.81 -1.11
C ASN A 111 -14.64 24.56 -0.91
N VAL A 112 -14.94 24.18 0.34
CA VAL A 112 -15.75 22.99 0.70
C VAL A 112 -17.18 23.00 0.11
N THR A 113 -17.59 24.08 -0.55
CA THR A 113 -18.88 24.26 -1.22
C THR A 113 -18.86 24.00 -2.73
N ASP A 114 -17.70 24.08 -3.38
CA ASP A 114 -17.59 23.97 -4.84
C ASP A 114 -17.72 22.53 -5.35
N PHE A 115 -18.40 22.39 -6.49
CA PHE A 115 -18.44 21.16 -7.26
C PHE A 115 -17.24 21.15 -8.19
N VAL A 116 -16.34 20.19 -8.00
CA VAL A 116 -15.27 19.89 -8.95
C VAL A 116 -15.81 18.73 -9.78
N ASP A 117 -16.28 19.04 -10.99
CA ASP A 117 -16.77 18.05 -11.96
C ASP A 117 -15.61 17.19 -12.50
#